data_AF-A0A3C2AAX1-F1
#
_entry.id   AF-A0A3C2AAX1-F1
#
_cell.length_a   1.000
_cell.length_b   1.000
_cell.length_c   1.000
_cell.angle_alpha   90.00
_cell.angle_beta   90.00
_cell.angle_gamma   90.00
#
_symmetry.space_group_name_H-M   'P 1'
#
loop_
_entity.id
_entity.type
_entity.pdbx_description
1 polymer ?
#
loop_
_entity_poly.entity_id
_entity_poly.type
_entity_poly.pdbx_seq_one_letter_code
_entity_poly.pdbx_strand_id
1 'polypeptide(L)'
;MGGDLYSITNRYSHASGNHINTLEGRDGVGMGYNSGQGLEVSGVLGDGTPVNDVDPEAYWNAVVARNISAPFVYDASYVKLRELSLGYSLPESLVSQTPLSGVSLSVVGRNLAFLYNNVPGLDPESTYNVGNGQGIESGSIPSTQSVGVSVQVKF
;
A
#
# COMPACT_ATOMS: atom_id res chain seq x y z
N MET A 1 -12.26 6.95 4.77
CA MET A 1 -11.94 8.01 3.80
C MET A 1 -11.42 7.28 2.58
N GLY A 2 -12.14 7.38 1.48
CA GLY A 2 -11.80 6.79 0.19
C GLY A 2 -11.84 7.89 -0.86
N GLY A 3 -11.04 7.74 -1.90
CA GLY A 3 -10.80 8.71 -2.96
C GLY A 3 -9.68 8.20 -3.86
N ASP A 4 -9.40 8.89 -4.94
CA ASP A 4 -8.37 8.48 -5.88
C ASP A 4 -6.99 8.95 -5.43
N LEU A 5 -6.02 8.04 -5.42
CA LEU A 5 -4.62 8.30 -5.12
C LEU A 5 -3.78 8.09 -6.37
N TYR A 6 -3.13 9.15 -6.82
CA TYR A 6 -2.08 9.06 -7.82
C TYR A 6 -0.75 8.69 -7.15
N SER A 7 -0.21 7.50 -7.45
CA SER A 7 1.06 7.04 -6.88
C SER A 7 2.22 7.20 -7.85
N ILE A 8 3.13 8.11 -7.50
CA ILE A 8 4.41 8.28 -8.18
C ILE A 8 5.34 7.10 -7.88
N THR A 9 5.26 6.53 -6.68
CA THR A 9 6.07 5.35 -6.31
C THR A 9 5.72 4.16 -7.22
N ASN A 10 4.44 3.85 -7.39
CA ASN A 10 4.03 2.76 -8.27
C ASN A 10 4.38 3.03 -9.74
N ARG A 11 4.31 4.29 -10.20
CA ARG A 11 4.81 4.68 -11.53
C ARG A 11 6.28 4.28 -11.73
N TYR A 12 7.16 4.57 -10.77
CA TYR A 12 8.58 4.18 -10.84
C TYR A 12 8.77 2.67 -10.67
N SER A 13 7.96 2.00 -9.85
CA SER A 13 7.98 0.54 -9.69
C SER A 13 7.62 -0.19 -10.98
N HIS A 14 6.72 0.36 -11.82
CA HIS A 14 6.44 -0.21 -13.15
C HIS A 14 7.62 -0.02 -14.12
N ALA A 15 8.24 1.16 -14.15
CA ALA A 15 9.41 1.41 -15.00
C ALA A 15 10.60 0.50 -14.65
N SER A 16 10.76 0.15 -13.37
CA SER A 16 11.83 -0.72 -12.89
C SER A 16 11.46 -2.21 -12.86
N GLY A 17 10.25 -2.59 -13.30
CA GLY A 17 9.80 -3.99 -13.30
C GLY A 17 9.56 -4.61 -11.92
N ASN A 18 9.46 -3.80 -10.87
CA ASN A 18 9.30 -4.24 -9.48
C ASN A 18 7.83 -4.27 -9.02
N HIS A 19 6.89 -3.79 -9.83
CA HIS A 19 5.48 -3.76 -9.48
C HIS A 19 4.78 -5.08 -9.85
N ILE A 20 3.78 -5.50 -9.08
CA ILE A 20 3.08 -6.78 -9.33
C ILE A 20 2.44 -6.86 -10.73
N ASN A 21 1.97 -5.74 -11.28
CA ASN A 21 1.40 -5.67 -12.63
C ASN A 21 2.42 -5.89 -13.76
N THR A 22 3.73 -5.82 -13.49
CA THR A 22 4.76 -6.12 -14.50
C THR A 22 5.08 -7.61 -14.59
N LEU A 23 4.39 -8.46 -13.81
CA LEU A 23 4.52 -9.92 -13.88
C LEU A 23 3.83 -10.51 -15.11
N GLU A 24 2.73 -9.90 -15.56
CA GLU A 24 2.00 -10.35 -16.73
C GLU A 24 2.84 -10.17 -18.00
N GLY A 25 2.92 -11.22 -18.81
CA GLY A 25 3.70 -11.20 -20.06
C GLY A 25 5.22 -11.13 -19.88
N ARG A 26 5.73 -11.18 -18.65
CA ARG A 26 7.17 -11.00 -18.33
C ARG A 26 8.08 -12.00 -19.04
N ASP A 27 7.60 -13.22 -19.28
CA ASP A 27 8.37 -14.24 -19.99
C ASP A 27 8.53 -13.92 -21.50
N GLY A 28 7.74 -12.98 -22.04
CA GLY A 28 7.83 -12.47 -23.40
C GLY A 28 8.70 -11.21 -23.56
N VAL A 29 9.44 -10.79 -22.54
CA VAL A 29 10.40 -9.67 -22.66
C VAL A 29 11.43 -9.98 -23.76
N GLY A 30 11.65 -9.01 -24.64
CA GLY A 30 12.49 -9.08 -25.82
C GLY A 30 11.82 -9.68 -27.07
N MET A 31 10.57 -10.16 -26.98
CA MET A 31 9.92 -10.88 -28.09
C MET A 31 9.13 -10.01 -29.06
N GLY A 32 8.92 -8.73 -28.75
CA GLY A 32 8.28 -7.77 -29.66
C GLY A 32 6.74 -7.84 -29.66
N TYR A 33 6.12 -7.61 -30.82
CA TYR A 33 4.66 -7.60 -30.98
C TYR A 33 4.13 -8.99 -31.38
N ASN A 34 2.95 -9.37 -30.88
CA ASN A 34 2.25 -10.60 -31.28
C ASN A 34 3.08 -11.88 -31.05
N SER A 35 3.85 -11.93 -29.95
CA SER A 35 4.70 -13.06 -29.58
C SER A 35 3.92 -14.23 -28.99
N GLY A 36 2.69 -13.98 -28.49
CA GLY A 36 1.90 -14.94 -27.74
C GLY A 36 2.39 -15.17 -26.30
N GLN A 37 3.42 -14.46 -25.86
CA GLN A 37 3.99 -14.54 -24.51
C GLN A 37 4.14 -13.18 -23.82
N GLY A 38 3.82 -12.08 -24.52
CA GLY A 38 3.90 -10.71 -24.02
C GLY A 38 2.70 -10.29 -23.18
N LEU A 39 2.65 -9.00 -22.83
CA LEU A 39 1.52 -8.38 -22.15
C LEU A 39 0.36 -8.26 -23.13
N GLU A 40 -0.80 -8.83 -22.79
CA GLU A 40 -1.99 -8.74 -23.63
C GLU A 40 -2.50 -7.30 -23.69
N VAL A 41 -2.52 -6.74 -24.90
CA VAL A 41 -3.06 -5.41 -25.16
C VAL A 41 -3.76 -5.42 -26.50
N SER A 42 -4.83 -4.65 -26.64
CA SER A 42 -5.51 -4.48 -27.92
C SER A 42 -5.11 -3.17 -28.57
N GLY A 43 -4.53 -3.24 -29.76
CA GLY A 43 -4.12 -2.07 -30.52
C GLY A 43 -3.96 -2.34 -32.01
N VAL A 44 -3.69 -1.29 -32.77
CA VAL A 44 -3.40 -1.35 -34.20
C VAL A 44 -2.22 -0.44 -34.50
N LEU A 45 -1.27 -0.93 -35.30
CA LEU A 45 -0.13 -0.13 -35.76
C LEU A 45 -0.57 0.86 -36.84
N GLY A 46 0.31 1.83 -37.16
CA GLY A 46 0.01 2.85 -38.18
C GLY A 46 -0.24 2.30 -39.60
N ASP A 47 0.16 1.06 -39.86
CA ASP A 47 -0.07 0.33 -41.12
C ASP A 47 -1.34 -0.53 -41.13
N GLY A 48 -2.11 -0.54 -40.04
CA GLY A 48 -3.33 -1.34 -39.90
C GLY A 48 -3.13 -2.74 -39.32
N THR A 49 -1.89 -3.14 -38.99
CA THR A 49 -1.62 -4.45 -38.39
C THR A 49 -2.17 -4.52 -36.96
N PRO A 50 -3.01 -5.51 -36.61
CA PRO A 50 -3.49 -5.68 -35.25
C PRO A 50 -2.37 -6.16 -34.32
N VAL A 51 -2.40 -5.66 -33.08
CA VAL A 51 -1.50 -6.06 -31.99
C VAL A 51 -2.36 -6.57 -30.84
N ASN A 52 -2.10 -7.81 -30.43
CA ASN A 52 -2.80 -8.50 -29.35
C ASN A 52 -1.91 -8.71 -28.12
N ASP A 53 -0.58 -8.71 -28.30
CA ASP A 53 0.39 -8.66 -27.21
C ASP A 53 1.61 -7.81 -27.57
N VAL A 54 2.22 -7.24 -26.53
CA VAL A 54 3.41 -6.40 -26.62
C VAL A 54 4.47 -6.86 -25.63
N ASP A 55 5.72 -6.51 -25.92
CA ASP A 55 6.77 -6.55 -24.93
C ASP A 55 6.38 -5.71 -23.69
N PRO A 56 6.29 -6.32 -22.49
CA PRO A 56 5.83 -5.63 -21.29
C PRO A 56 6.81 -4.54 -20.83
N GLU A 57 8.12 -4.75 -20.98
CA GLU A 57 9.13 -3.77 -20.59
C GLU A 57 9.03 -2.52 -21.47
N ALA A 58 8.95 -2.70 -22.79
CA ALA A 58 8.75 -1.61 -23.74
C ALA A 58 7.43 -0.87 -23.48
N TYR A 59 6.35 -1.60 -23.17
CA TYR A 59 5.05 -1.03 -22.85
C TYR A 59 5.10 -0.16 -21.59
N TRP A 60 5.53 -0.70 -20.46
CA TRP A 60 5.55 0.05 -19.19
C TRP A 60 6.52 1.22 -19.22
N ASN A 61 7.69 1.08 -19.88
CA ASN A 61 8.60 2.20 -20.10
C ASN A 61 7.96 3.29 -20.96
N ALA A 62 7.23 2.94 -22.02
CA ALA A 62 6.53 3.92 -22.85
C ALA A 62 5.40 4.63 -22.11
N VAL A 63 4.62 3.92 -21.29
CA VAL A 63 3.57 4.48 -20.42
C VAL A 63 4.16 5.55 -19.49
N VAL A 64 5.27 5.22 -18.83
CA VAL A 64 5.94 6.11 -17.89
C VAL A 64 6.58 7.31 -18.61
N ALA A 65 7.28 7.09 -19.72
CA ALA A 65 7.96 8.12 -20.50
C ALA A 65 6.98 9.13 -21.14
N ARG A 66 5.78 8.67 -21.52
CA ARG A 66 4.71 9.50 -22.08
C ARG A 66 3.83 10.20 -21.04
N ASN A 67 4.16 10.07 -19.75
CA ASN A 67 3.38 10.63 -18.63
C ASN A 67 1.91 10.20 -18.64
N ILE A 68 1.62 8.95 -19.03
CA ILE A 68 0.27 8.40 -18.94
C ILE A 68 -0.01 8.09 -17.47
N SER A 69 -0.91 8.86 -16.84
CA SER A 69 -1.16 8.77 -15.40
C SER A 69 -2.21 7.74 -15.01
N ALA A 70 -3.14 7.41 -15.91
CA ALA A 70 -4.30 6.57 -15.62
C ALA A 70 -3.97 5.21 -14.93
N PRO A 71 -2.92 4.47 -15.33
CA PRO A 71 -2.56 3.21 -14.66
C PRO A 71 -2.06 3.36 -13.22
N PHE A 72 -1.72 4.57 -12.81
CA PHE A 72 -1.12 4.88 -11.50
C PHE A 72 -2.09 5.61 -10.57
N VAL A 73 -3.36 5.71 -10.96
CA VAL A 73 -4.45 6.19 -10.11
C VAL A 73 -5.12 4.97 -9.48
N TYR A 74 -5.11 4.90 -8.16
CA TYR A 74 -5.66 3.81 -7.38
C TYR A 74 -6.82 4.30 -6.52
N ASP A 75 -7.82 3.45 -6.31
CA ASP A 75 -8.79 3.68 -5.24
C ASP A 75 -8.08 3.53 -3.89
N ALA A 76 -8.00 4.62 -3.13
CA ALA A 76 -7.35 4.66 -1.82
C ALA A 76 -8.22 4.07 -0.69
N SER A 77 -9.21 3.24 -1.01
CA SER A 77 -10.05 2.58 -0.01
C SER A 77 -9.29 1.49 0.72
N TYR A 78 -9.35 1.52 2.06
CA TYR A 78 -8.68 0.56 2.93
C TYR A 78 -9.44 0.35 4.22
N VAL A 79 -9.17 -0.78 4.88
CA VAL A 79 -9.60 -1.09 6.24
C VAL A 79 -8.38 -1.44 7.06
N LYS A 80 -8.13 -0.72 8.15
CA LYS A 80 -6.94 -0.88 9.00
C LYS A 80 -7.32 -1.06 10.46
N LEU A 81 -6.70 -2.03 11.13
CA LEU A 81 -6.77 -2.18 12.58
C LEU A 81 -5.89 -1.09 13.22
N ARG A 82 -6.48 0.09 13.42
CA ARG A 82 -5.76 1.28 13.91
C ARG A 82 -5.30 1.16 15.34
N GLU A 83 -6.11 0.59 16.22
CA GLU A 83 -5.79 0.47 17.64
C GLU A 83 -6.45 -0.75 18.25
N LEU A 84 -5.71 -1.47 19.09
CA LEU A 84 -6.21 -2.54 19.95
C LEU A 84 -5.59 -2.38 21.34
N SER A 85 -6.43 -2.32 22.37
CA SER A 85 -5.98 -2.29 23.75
C SER A 85 -6.58 -3.46 24.52
N LEU A 86 -5.71 -4.23 25.17
CA LEU A 86 -6.08 -5.33 26.06
C LEU A 86 -5.58 -4.99 27.46
N GLY A 87 -6.51 -4.83 28.40
CA GLY A 87 -6.22 -4.48 29.78
C GLY A 87 -6.63 -5.59 30.75
N TYR A 88 -5.88 -5.72 31.83
CA TYR A 88 -6.19 -6.58 32.97
C TYR A 88 -5.96 -5.81 34.28
N SER A 89 -7.00 -5.71 35.09
CA SER A 89 -6.93 -5.14 36.43
C SER A 89 -6.67 -6.25 37.44
N LEU A 90 -5.69 -6.06 38.31
CA LEU A 90 -5.41 -7.04 39.36
C LEU A 90 -6.59 -7.10 40.35
N PRO A 91 -6.99 -8.30 40.81
CA PRO A 91 -8.00 -8.45 41.85
C PRO A 91 -7.62 -7.71 43.13
N GLU A 92 -8.61 -7.09 43.79
CA GLU A 92 -8.40 -6.35 45.04
C GLU A 92 -7.69 -7.20 46.12
N SER A 93 -7.99 -8.50 46.19
CA SER A 93 -7.36 -9.42 47.15
C SER A 93 -5.84 -9.52 47.02
N LEU A 94 -5.29 -9.27 45.83
CA LEU A 94 -3.84 -9.25 45.60
C LEU A 94 -3.21 -7.89 45.91
N VAL A 95 -4.00 -6.82 45.81
CA VAL A 95 -3.52 -5.44 45.98
C VAL A 95 -3.71 -4.94 47.42
N SER A 96 -4.69 -5.46 48.15
CA SER A 96 -5.05 -5.05 49.52
C SER A 96 -3.95 -5.28 50.56
N GLN A 97 -2.92 -6.08 50.24
CA GLN A 97 -1.74 -6.28 51.10
C GLN A 97 -0.63 -5.25 50.86
N THR A 98 -0.84 -4.31 49.94
CA THR A 98 0.11 -3.26 49.56
C THR A 98 -0.48 -1.88 49.88
N PRO A 99 0.30 -0.80 49.92
CA PRO A 99 -0.23 0.56 50.11
C PRO A 99 -0.93 1.12 48.86
N LEU A 100 -1.31 0.26 47.91
CA LEU A 100 -1.92 0.64 46.65
C LEU A 100 -3.43 0.39 46.71
N SER A 101 -4.20 1.27 46.07
CA SER A 101 -5.65 1.13 45.92
C SER A 101 -6.04 0.41 44.62
N GLY A 102 -5.09 0.17 43.70
CA GLY A 102 -5.34 -0.61 42.49
C GLY A 102 -4.16 -0.65 41.53
N VAL A 103 -4.05 -1.73 40.75
CA VAL A 103 -3.05 -1.89 39.69
C VAL A 103 -3.73 -2.44 38.43
N SER A 104 -3.45 -1.84 37.27
CA SER A 104 -3.90 -2.32 35.96
C SER A 104 -2.76 -2.37 34.97
N LEU A 105 -2.65 -3.47 34.24
CA LEU A 105 -1.71 -3.66 33.15
C LEU A 105 -2.48 -3.62 31.84
N SER A 106 -1.93 -2.98 30.81
CA SER A 106 -2.50 -3.02 29.48
C SER A 106 -1.43 -3.13 28.40
N VAL A 107 -1.76 -3.82 27.32
CA VAL A 107 -0.99 -3.84 26.07
C VAL A 107 -1.77 -3.02 25.05
N VAL A 108 -1.12 -2.06 24.43
CA VAL A 108 -1.72 -1.15 23.43
C VAL A 108 -0.95 -1.28 22.13
N GLY A 109 -1.62 -1.72 21.07
CA GLY A 109 -1.09 -1.77 19.72
C GLY A 109 -1.70 -0.67 18.86
N ARG A 110 -0.90 -0.01 18.01
CA ARG A 110 -1.36 0.99 17.03
C ARG A 110 -0.86 0.65 15.62
N ASN A 111 -1.70 0.91 14.62
CA ASN A 111 -1.49 0.60 13.21
C ASN A 111 -1.07 -0.85 12.98
N LEU A 112 -1.82 -1.79 13.54
CA LEU A 112 -1.40 -3.20 13.66
C LEU A 112 -1.42 -3.96 12.33
N ALA A 113 -2.43 -3.73 11.49
CA ALA A 113 -2.58 -4.44 10.23
C ALA A 113 -3.55 -3.74 9.28
N PHE A 114 -3.33 -3.93 7.98
CA PHE A 114 -4.38 -3.75 6.97
C PHE A 114 -5.23 -5.02 6.92
N LEU A 115 -6.53 -4.87 7.14
CA LEU A 115 -7.52 -5.92 6.89
C LEU A 115 -7.96 -5.90 5.41
N TYR A 116 -7.81 -4.75 4.76
CA TYR A 116 -8.06 -4.53 3.34
C TYR A 116 -7.24 -3.33 2.85
N ASN A 117 -6.65 -3.42 1.66
CA ASN A 117 -5.89 -2.32 1.05
C ASN A 117 -5.95 -2.42 -0.49
N ASN A 118 -6.49 -1.40 -1.14
CA ASN A 118 -6.56 -1.31 -2.61
C ASN A 118 -5.32 -0.71 -3.27
N VAL A 119 -4.35 -0.21 -2.51
CA VAL A 119 -3.11 0.35 -3.06
C VAL A 119 -1.96 -0.65 -2.87
N PRO A 120 -1.48 -1.32 -3.93
CA PRO A 120 -0.44 -2.34 -3.81
C PRO A 120 0.86 -1.75 -3.25
N GLY A 121 1.40 -2.38 -2.21
CA GLY A 121 2.72 -2.07 -1.66
C GLY A 121 2.83 -0.73 -0.91
N LEU A 122 1.74 0.02 -0.75
CA LEU A 122 1.76 1.36 -0.15
C LEU A 122 0.68 1.51 0.91
N ASP A 123 0.91 2.43 1.85
CA ASP A 123 -0.12 2.87 2.77
C ASP A 123 -0.93 4.00 2.11
N PRO A 124 -2.24 3.83 1.85
CA PRO A 124 -3.12 4.87 1.29
C PRO A 124 -3.31 6.09 2.20
N GLU A 125 -2.88 6.03 3.46
CA GLU A 125 -2.77 7.20 4.34
C GLU A 125 -1.55 8.08 4.04
N SER A 126 -0.66 7.64 3.15
CA SER A 126 0.50 8.41 2.75
C SER A 126 0.10 9.61 1.90
N THR A 127 0.62 10.78 2.25
CA THR A 127 0.39 12.00 1.49
C THR A 127 1.70 12.67 1.14
N TYR A 128 1.81 13.16 -0.09
CA TYR A 128 2.96 13.93 -0.55
C TYR A 128 2.98 15.35 0.05
N ASN A 129 1.81 15.90 0.41
CA ASN A 129 1.70 17.25 0.97
C ASN A 129 0.66 17.34 2.10
N VAL A 130 0.90 18.26 3.04
CA VAL A 130 -0.04 18.60 4.14
C VAL A 130 -1.06 19.69 3.78
N GLY A 131 -1.06 20.18 2.54
CA GLY A 131 -1.96 21.22 2.04
C GLY A 131 -3.14 20.68 1.20
N ASN A 132 -3.70 21.53 0.34
CA ASN A 132 -4.86 21.19 -0.50
C ASN A 132 -4.53 20.19 -1.64
N GLY A 133 -3.25 19.86 -1.86
CA GLY A 133 -2.81 18.85 -2.82
C GLY A 133 -2.85 17.44 -2.26
N GLN A 134 -4.02 17.00 -1.80
CA GLN A 134 -4.26 15.62 -1.36
C GLN A 134 -4.45 14.69 -2.57
N GLY A 135 -4.30 13.37 -2.36
CA GLY A 135 -4.47 12.37 -3.42
C GLY A 135 -3.23 12.16 -4.29
N ILE A 136 -2.05 12.61 -3.84
CA ILE A 136 -0.76 12.33 -4.47
C ILE A 136 0.14 11.64 -3.44
N GLU A 137 0.72 10.52 -3.83
CA GLU A 137 1.74 9.79 -3.07
C GLU A 137 3.07 9.82 -3.84
N SER A 138 4.18 10.09 -3.14
CA SER A 138 5.52 10.02 -3.73
C SER A 138 6.59 9.65 -2.70
N GLY A 139 7.22 8.49 -2.88
CA GLY A 139 8.35 8.03 -2.08
C GLY A 139 8.01 7.90 -0.60
N SER A 140 6.76 7.55 -0.28
CA SER A 140 6.29 7.58 1.11
C SER A 140 6.95 6.50 1.95
N ILE A 141 7.39 6.88 3.15
CA ILE A 141 7.98 5.93 4.09
C ILE A 141 6.86 5.02 4.62
N PRO A 142 7.11 3.71 4.76
CA PRO A 142 6.14 2.79 5.33
C PRO A 142 5.62 3.27 6.69
N SER A 143 4.31 3.12 6.91
CA SER A 143 3.69 3.50 8.19
C SER A 143 4.26 2.69 9.35
N THR A 144 4.39 3.34 10.51
CA THR A 144 4.88 2.67 11.71
C THR A 144 3.77 1.87 12.39
N GLN A 145 4.10 0.63 12.73
CA GLN A 145 3.36 -0.21 13.66
C GLN A 145 4.01 -0.10 15.05
N SER A 146 3.21 0.11 16.10
CA SER A 146 3.72 0.15 17.47
C SER A 146 2.95 -0.76 18.40
N VAL A 147 3.65 -1.35 19.37
CA VAL A 147 3.08 -2.12 20.46
C VAL A 147 3.75 -1.67 21.75
N GLY A 148 2.95 -1.27 22.73
CA GLY A 148 3.40 -0.75 24.01
C GLY A 148 2.71 -1.42 25.18
N VAL A 149 3.33 -1.32 26.36
CA VAL A 149 2.78 -1.77 27.63
C VAL A 149 2.55 -0.54 28.51
N SER A 150 1.39 -0.47 29.15
CA SER A 150 1.04 0.58 30.10
C SER A 150 0.67 -0.03 31.45
N VAL A 151 1.26 0.50 32.51
CA VAL A 151 0.99 0.12 33.90
C VAL A 151 0.38 1.32 34.59
N GLN A 152 -0.82 1.15 35.14
CA GLN A 152 -1.49 2.17 35.92
C GLN A 152 -1.57 1.73 37.39
N VAL A 153 -1.05 2.57 38.27
CA VAL A 153 -1.02 2.35 39.71
C VAL A 153 -1.83 3.45 40.39
N LYS A 154 -2.71 3.04 41.32
CA LYS A 154 -3.49 3.94 42.18
C LYS A 154 -2.99 3.78 43.61
N PHE A 155 -2.82 4.90 44.30
CA PHE A 155 -2.41 4.99 45.70
C PHE A 155 -3.61 5.23 46.61
#